data_AF-A0A2B7YMM8-F1
#
_entry.id   AF-A0A2B7YMM8-F1
#
_cell.length_a   1.000
_cell.length_b   1.000
_cell.length_c   1.000
_cell.angle_alpha   90.00
_cell.angle_beta   90.00
_cell.angle_gamma   90.00
#
_symmetry.space_group_name_H-M   'P 1'
#
loop_
_entity.id
_entity.type
_entity.pdbx_description
1 polymer ?
#
loop_
_entity_poly.entity_id
_entity_poly.type
_entity_poly.pdbx_seq_one_letter_code
_entity_poly.pdbx_strand_id
1 'polypeptide(L)'
;MKEKMLLPNFYGIFEVKSLTKNRLRIEIDKLKNNREETNELTENLKKISIIKNFKIVQSLGSLTVEFDDSQIDSQFMLGIILKLLNLDDELLKDRKGKIKDTFLNLGKLADITIYNKTKGLFDAKTLAGTMLLIYGIKKLKNEMFLPSGATLIWWAYRLLSKKGV
;
A
#
# COMPACT_ATOMS: atom_id res chain seq x y z
N MET A 1 29.32 -2.01 -21.54
CA MET A 1 28.63 -1.95 -20.23
C MET A 1 27.37 -2.80 -20.36
N LYS A 2 27.26 -3.96 -19.68
CA LYS A 2 25.99 -4.71 -19.67
C LYS A 2 24.98 -3.91 -18.85
N GLU A 3 23.84 -3.56 -19.42
CA GLU A 3 22.71 -3.04 -18.66
C GLU A 3 22.45 -4.00 -17.49
N LYS A 4 22.56 -3.49 -16.26
CA LYS A 4 22.01 -4.19 -15.09
C LYS A 4 20.49 -4.11 -15.24
N MET A 5 19.89 -5.12 -15.85
CA MET A 5 18.44 -5.32 -15.75
C MET A 5 18.10 -5.42 -14.26
N LEU A 6 17.49 -4.36 -13.73
CA LEU A 6 16.97 -4.32 -12.37
C LEU A 6 15.61 -5.01 -12.40
N LEU A 7 15.51 -6.16 -11.75
CA LEU A 7 14.23 -6.81 -11.53
C LEU A 7 13.37 -5.94 -10.59
N PRO A 8 12.03 -5.94 -10.76
CA PRO A 8 11.15 -5.17 -9.92
C PRO A 8 11.17 -5.69 -8.47
N ASN A 9 10.90 -4.80 -7.53
CA ASN A 9 10.78 -5.09 -6.10
C ASN A 9 9.47 -4.48 -5.58
N PHE A 10 8.68 -5.28 -4.87
CA PHE A 10 7.41 -4.85 -4.29
C PHE A 10 7.39 -5.14 -2.79
N TYR A 11 7.62 -4.08 -2.01
CA TYR A 11 7.54 -4.12 -0.56
C TYR A 11 6.24 -4.77 -0.08
N GLY A 12 6.32 -5.68 0.88
CA GLY A 12 5.15 -6.35 1.44
C GLY A 12 4.58 -7.49 0.59
N ILE A 13 5.19 -7.80 -0.56
CA ILE A 13 4.80 -8.92 -1.43
C ILE A 13 6.03 -9.76 -1.77
N PHE A 14 6.96 -9.17 -2.53
CA PHE A 14 8.21 -9.83 -2.87
C PHE A 14 9.36 -8.85 -3.13
N GLU A 15 10.57 -9.23 -2.75
CA GLU A 15 11.78 -8.43 -2.93
C GLU A 15 12.94 -9.31 -3.41
N VAL A 16 13.50 -8.97 -4.56
CA VAL A 16 14.73 -9.58 -5.10
C VAL A 16 15.92 -9.16 -4.25
N LYS A 17 16.52 -10.11 -3.53
CA LYS A 17 17.66 -9.89 -2.63
C LYS A 17 19.00 -10.07 -3.33
N SER A 18 19.07 -11.00 -4.27
CA SER A 18 20.27 -11.17 -5.09
C SER A 18 19.94 -11.78 -6.45
N LEU A 19 20.74 -11.39 -7.42
CA LEU A 19 20.58 -11.77 -8.82
C LEU A 19 21.95 -12.05 -9.43
N THR A 20 22.10 -13.26 -9.98
CA THR A 20 23.17 -13.61 -10.92
C THR A 20 22.55 -14.07 -12.23
N LYS A 21 23.38 -14.46 -13.20
CA LYS A 21 22.91 -14.90 -14.53
C LYS A 21 21.95 -16.10 -14.47
N ASN A 22 22.19 -17.03 -13.56
CA ASN A 22 21.50 -18.31 -13.45
C ASN A 22 20.88 -18.58 -12.06
N ARG A 23 20.92 -17.59 -11.16
CA ARG A 23 20.40 -17.71 -9.79
C ARG A 23 19.62 -16.47 -9.40
N LEU A 24 18.44 -16.68 -8.87
CA LEU A 24 17.53 -15.65 -8.40
C LEU A 24 17.18 -15.93 -6.93
N ARG A 25 17.41 -14.95 -6.06
CA ARG A 25 16.96 -15.01 -4.66
C ARG A 25 15.94 -13.92 -4.40
N ILE A 26 14.79 -14.34 -3.90
CA ILE A 26 13.64 -13.49 -3.61
C ILE A 26 13.22 -13.74 -2.16
N GLU A 27 12.83 -12.69 -1.46
CA GLU A 27 12.04 -12.76 -0.23
C GLU A 27 10.58 -12.55 -0.61
N ILE A 28 9.70 -13.45 -0.17
CA ILE A 28 8.29 -13.47 -0.55
C ILE A 28 7.48 -13.58 0.74
N ASP A 29 6.70 -12.55 1.06
CA ASP A 29 5.98 -12.46 2.32
C ASP A 29 4.94 -13.58 2.48
N LYS A 30 4.30 -13.98 1.37
CA LYS A 30 3.31 -15.08 1.35
C LYS A 30 3.87 -16.43 1.81
N LEU A 31 5.18 -16.66 1.64
CA LEU A 31 5.85 -17.89 2.09
C LEU A 31 6.27 -17.84 3.56
N LYS A 32 6.28 -16.65 4.18
CA LYS A 32 6.81 -16.46 5.53
C LYS A 32 5.93 -17.14 6.57
N ASN A 33 6.49 -18.12 7.27
CA ASN A 33 5.78 -18.97 8.24
C ASN A 33 4.55 -19.70 7.66
N ASN A 34 4.43 -19.81 6.32
CA ASN A 34 3.30 -20.44 5.67
C ASN A 34 3.68 -21.80 5.08
N ARG A 35 3.28 -22.88 5.73
CA ARG A 35 3.70 -24.25 5.37
C ARG A 35 2.97 -24.76 4.14
N GLU A 36 1.70 -24.42 3.98
CA GLU A 36 0.86 -24.88 2.88
C GLU A 36 1.39 -24.34 1.55
N GLU A 37 1.53 -23.01 1.45
CA GLU A 37 2.08 -22.33 0.27
C GLU A 37 3.51 -22.80 -0.05
N THR A 38 4.33 -23.05 0.98
CA THR A 38 5.70 -23.56 0.80
C THR A 38 5.70 -24.96 0.18
N ASN A 39 4.80 -25.84 0.64
CA ASN A 39 4.69 -27.20 0.13
C ASN A 39 4.17 -27.21 -1.31
N GLU A 40 3.13 -26.43 -1.60
CA GLU A 40 2.57 -26.29 -2.95
C GLU A 40 3.60 -25.74 -3.94
N LEU A 41 4.32 -24.68 -3.55
CA LEU A 41 5.40 -24.14 -4.37
C LEU A 41 6.51 -25.18 -4.59
N THR A 42 6.87 -25.96 -3.56
CA THR A 42 7.88 -27.03 -3.68
C THR A 42 7.46 -28.09 -4.69
N GLU A 43 6.21 -28.55 -4.62
CA GLU A 43 5.62 -29.51 -5.57
C GLU A 43 5.65 -28.96 -7.00
N ASN A 44 5.30 -27.69 -7.19
CA ASN A 44 5.24 -27.07 -8.50
C ASN A 44 6.63 -26.79 -9.11
N LEU A 45 7.59 -26.29 -8.31
CA LEU A 45 8.95 -26.04 -8.79
C LEU A 45 9.66 -27.33 -9.22
N LYS A 46 9.41 -28.47 -8.54
CA LYS A 46 9.97 -29.78 -8.94
C LYS A 46 9.54 -30.23 -10.35
N LYS A 47 8.38 -29.77 -10.82
CA LYS A 47 7.83 -30.16 -12.14
C LYS A 47 8.47 -29.36 -13.28
N ILE A 48 9.22 -28.29 -12.98
CA ILE A 48 9.81 -27.40 -13.99
C ILE A 48 11.21 -27.89 -14.32
N SER A 49 11.38 -28.47 -15.51
CA SER A 49 12.65 -29.05 -15.98
C SER A 49 13.82 -28.06 -16.06
N ILE A 50 13.52 -26.76 -16.24
CA ILE A 50 14.52 -25.70 -16.38
C ILE A 50 15.16 -25.33 -15.03
N ILE A 51 14.53 -25.70 -13.91
CA ILE A 51 15.05 -25.47 -12.56
C ILE A 51 16.05 -26.57 -12.22
N LYS A 52 17.30 -26.17 -11.97
CA LYS A 52 18.40 -27.07 -11.58
C LYS A 52 18.36 -27.38 -10.09
N ASN A 53 18.09 -26.36 -9.28
CA ASN A 53 18.02 -26.48 -7.83
C ASN A 53 17.18 -25.35 -7.24
N PHE A 54 16.58 -25.58 -6.07
CA PHE A 54 15.91 -24.53 -5.32
C PHE A 54 15.99 -24.76 -3.81
N LYS A 55 15.92 -23.67 -3.05
CA LYS A 55 15.89 -23.67 -1.59
C LYS A 55 14.83 -22.70 -1.10
N ILE A 56 13.95 -23.18 -0.22
CA ILE A 56 12.96 -22.35 0.47
C ILE A 56 13.29 -22.31 1.95
N VAL A 57 13.35 -21.11 2.52
CA VAL A 57 13.53 -20.86 3.95
C VAL A 57 12.25 -20.20 4.47
N GLN A 58 11.33 -21.03 4.94
CA GLN A 58 9.99 -20.63 5.36
C GLN A 58 9.99 -19.56 6.47
N SER A 59 10.90 -19.62 7.44
CA SER A 59 10.99 -18.63 8.53
C SER A 59 11.26 -17.20 8.04
N LEU A 60 11.90 -17.09 6.87
CA LEU A 60 12.25 -15.82 6.23
C LEU A 60 11.39 -15.54 4.99
N GLY A 61 10.53 -16.47 4.56
CA GLY A 61 9.86 -16.38 3.27
C GLY A 61 10.83 -16.33 2.08
N SER A 62 12.07 -16.81 2.23
CA SER A 62 13.10 -16.67 1.19
C SER A 62 13.10 -17.86 0.24
N LEU A 63 13.01 -17.59 -1.06
CA LEU A 63 13.18 -18.55 -2.14
C LEU A 63 14.48 -18.25 -2.89
N THR A 64 15.32 -19.26 -3.08
CA THR A 64 16.47 -19.21 -3.99
C THR A 64 16.26 -20.25 -5.08
N VAL A 65 16.33 -19.85 -6.34
CA VAL A 65 16.21 -20.75 -7.50
C VAL A 65 17.45 -20.63 -8.37
N GLU A 66 18.01 -21.78 -8.74
CA GLU A 66 19.05 -21.94 -9.75
C GLU A 66 18.43 -22.59 -10.99
N PHE A 67 18.64 -21.99 -12.14
CA PHE A 67 17.96 -22.37 -13.39
C PHE A 67 18.92 -22.35 -14.59
N ASP A 68 18.48 -22.91 -15.71
CA ASP A 68 19.22 -22.87 -16.97
C ASP A 68 19.06 -21.52 -17.69
N ASP A 69 20.09 -20.69 -17.60
CA ASP A 69 20.15 -19.35 -18.20
C ASP A 69 20.33 -19.36 -19.72
N SER A 70 20.47 -20.54 -20.34
CA SER A 70 20.45 -20.69 -21.80
C SER A 70 19.02 -20.74 -22.37
N GLN A 71 18.03 -21.12 -21.56
CA GLN A 71 16.64 -21.28 -21.98
C GLN A 71 15.77 -20.09 -21.59
N ILE A 72 16.00 -19.54 -20.40
CA ILE A 72 15.19 -18.45 -19.84
C ILE A 72 16.06 -17.45 -19.09
N ASP A 73 15.63 -16.18 -19.07
CA ASP A 73 16.26 -15.15 -18.26
C ASP A 73 15.63 -15.03 -16.87
N SER A 74 16.23 -14.20 -16.03
CA SER A 74 15.78 -13.99 -14.66
C SER A 74 14.44 -13.25 -14.55
N GLN A 75 14.05 -12.46 -15.56
CA GLN A 75 12.74 -11.79 -15.60
C GLN A 75 11.63 -12.81 -15.80
N PHE A 76 11.84 -13.75 -16.72
CA PHE A 76 10.91 -14.82 -16.99
C PHE A 76 10.78 -15.76 -15.78
N MET A 77 11.90 -16.12 -15.14
CA MET A 77 11.88 -16.89 -13.89
C MET A 77 11.11 -16.20 -12.77
N LEU A 78 11.28 -14.88 -12.62
CA LEU A 78 10.48 -14.11 -11.68
C LEU A 78 8.99 -14.22 -12.02
N GLY A 79 8.63 -14.03 -13.29
CA GLY A 79 7.24 -14.17 -13.77
C GLY A 79 6.63 -15.53 -13.46
N ILE A 80 7.37 -16.63 -13.68
CA ILE A 80 6.95 -17.99 -13.30
C ILE A 80 6.65 -18.06 -11.79
N ILE A 81 7.57 -17.58 -10.95
CA ILE A 81 7.41 -17.63 -9.49
C ILE A 81 6.18 -16.82 -9.05
N LEU A 82 5.98 -15.63 -9.61
CA LEU A 82 4.80 -14.79 -9.31
C LEU A 82 3.50 -15.50 -9.71
N LYS A 83 3.49 -16.18 -10.86
CA LYS A 83 2.31 -16.89 -11.33
C LYS A 83 2.00 -18.12 -10.48
N LEU A 84 3.01 -18.89 -10.09
CA LEU A 84 2.84 -20.06 -9.22
C LEU A 84 2.26 -19.69 -7.84
N LEU A 85 2.45 -18.45 -7.39
CA LEU A 85 1.98 -17.97 -6.10
C LEU A 85 0.74 -17.06 -6.20
N ASN A 86 0.16 -16.86 -7.39
CA ASN A 86 -0.92 -15.90 -7.65
C ASN A 86 -0.65 -14.50 -7.08
N LEU A 87 0.60 -14.02 -7.19
CA LEU A 87 0.98 -12.69 -6.72
C LEU A 87 0.64 -11.58 -7.72
N ASP A 88 0.27 -11.93 -8.95
CA ASP A 88 -0.23 -11.02 -9.98
C ASP A 88 -1.46 -10.24 -9.50
N ASP A 89 -2.42 -10.92 -8.87
CA ASP A 89 -3.62 -10.26 -8.32
C ASP A 89 -3.30 -9.37 -7.11
N GLU A 90 -2.37 -9.79 -6.25
CA GLU A 90 -1.98 -9.02 -5.06
C GLU A 90 -1.23 -7.73 -5.42
N LEU A 91 -0.49 -7.74 -6.52
CA LEU A 91 0.19 -6.55 -7.04
C LEU A 91 -0.79 -5.48 -7.53
N LEU A 92 -1.94 -5.89 -8.05
CA LEU A 92 -2.98 -5.00 -8.60
C LEU A 92 -3.94 -4.45 -7.53
N LYS A 93 -3.94 -4.99 -6.31
CA LYS A 93 -4.80 -4.49 -5.22
C LYS A 93 -4.37 -3.08 -4.80
N ASP A 94 -5.34 -2.18 -4.70
CA ASP A 94 -5.11 -0.80 -4.26
C ASP A 94 -4.53 -0.79 -2.84
N ARG A 95 -3.35 -0.17 -2.67
CA ARG A 95 -2.66 -0.10 -1.39
C ARG A 95 -2.79 1.30 -0.82
N LYS A 96 -3.55 1.41 0.26
CA LYS A 96 -3.60 2.66 1.03
C LYS A 96 -2.34 2.77 1.87
N GLY A 97 -1.66 3.91 1.78
CA GLY A 97 -0.52 4.19 2.67
C GLY A 97 -0.97 4.19 4.13
N LYS A 98 -0.16 3.61 5.02
CA LYS A 98 -0.48 3.49 6.46
C LYS A 98 -0.92 4.81 7.10
N ILE A 99 -0.25 5.91 6.73
CA ILE A 99 -0.58 7.25 7.23
C ILE A 99 -1.99 7.69 6.78
N LYS A 100 -2.34 7.47 5.51
CA LYS A 100 -3.67 7.80 4.97
C LYS A 100 -4.76 7.01 5.69
N ASP A 101 -4.54 5.72 5.92
CA ASP A 101 -5.48 4.88 6.67
C ASP A 101 -5.63 5.32 8.13
N THR A 102 -4.52 5.65 8.80
CA THR A 102 -4.58 6.21 10.16
C THR A 102 -5.38 7.50 10.20
N PHE A 103 -5.14 8.46 9.29
CA PHE A 103 -5.90 9.71 9.24
C PHE A 103 -7.39 9.48 8.91
N LEU A 104 -7.70 8.57 8.00
CA LEU A 104 -9.10 8.21 7.69
C LEU A 104 -9.80 7.61 8.90
N ASN A 105 -9.13 6.73 9.64
CA ASN A 105 -9.69 6.10 10.83
C ASN A 105 -9.85 7.10 11.97
N LEU A 106 -8.86 7.97 12.20
CA LEU A 106 -8.97 9.06 13.17
C LEU A 106 -10.10 10.03 12.83
N GLY A 107 -10.26 10.39 11.56
CA GLY A 107 -11.36 11.22 11.07
C GLY A 107 -12.72 10.59 11.38
N LYS A 108 -12.89 9.29 11.08
CA LYS A 108 -14.11 8.55 11.40
C LYS A 108 -14.41 8.50 12.91
N LEU A 109 -13.39 8.28 13.72
CA LEU A 109 -13.54 8.26 15.19
C LEU A 109 -13.96 9.62 15.74
N ALA A 110 -13.36 10.70 15.23
CA ALA A 110 -13.75 12.06 15.59
C ALA A 110 -15.21 12.33 15.20
N ASP A 111 -15.60 11.91 13.99
CA ASP A 111 -16.95 12.07 13.46
C ASP A 111 -18.00 11.38 14.34
N ILE A 112 -17.81 10.09 14.63
CA ILE A 112 -18.69 9.31 15.50
C ILE A 112 -18.78 9.91 16.91
N THR A 113 -17.64 10.35 17.45
CA THR A 113 -17.57 10.91 18.80
C THR A 113 -18.34 12.22 18.90
N ILE A 114 -18.16 13.13 17.93
CA ILE A 114 -18.85 14.42 17.90
C ILE A 114 -20.35 14.21 17.66
N TYR A 115 -20.72 13.31 16.75
CA TYR A 115 -22.11 12.94 16.49
C TYR A 115 -22.81 12.44 17.76
N ASN A 116 -22.22 11.48 18.46
CA ASN A 116 -22.82 10.91 19.67
C ASN A 116 -22.88 11.93 20.81
N LYS A 117 -21.80 12.70 21.04
CA LYS A 117 -21.75 13.70 22.12
C LYS A 117 -22.77 14.81 21.91
N THR A 118 -23.02 15.19 20.66
CA THR A 118 -23.99 16.22 20.30
C THR A 118 -25.39 15.67 20.01
N LYS A 119 -25.62 14.37 20.23
CA LYS A 119 -26.89 13.68 19.96
C LYS A 119 -27.39 13.90 18.52
N GLY A 120 -26.47 13.90 17.56
CA GLY A 120 -26.74 14.05 16.14
C GLY A 120 -26.85 15.50 15.65
N LEU A 121 -26.57 16.51 16.49
CA LEU A 121 -26.59 17.92 16.05
C LEU A 121 -25.39 18.28 15.16
N PHE A 122 -24.23 17.69 15.42
CA PHE A 122 -23.00 17.93 14.64
C PHE A 122 -22.29 16.63 14.36
N ASP A 123 -21.70 16.53 13.17
CA ASP A 123 -20.61 15.63 12.83
C ASP A 123 -19.27 16.41 12.87
N ALA A 124 -18.12 15.76 12.69
CA ALA A 124 -16.83 16.45 12.77
C ALA A 124 -16.69 17.54 11.70
N LYS A 125 -17.23 17.29 10.51
CA LYS A 125 -17.16 18.20 9.36
C LYS A 125 -17.99 19.47 9.58
N THR A 126 -19.21 19.33 10.09
CA THR A 126 -20.15 20.41 10.36
C THR A 126 -19.74 21.22 11.59
N LEU A 127 -19.16 20.58 12.61
CA LEU A 127 -18.57 21.29 13.74
C LEU A 127 -17.41 22.18 13.29
N ALA A 128 -16.47 21.64 12.51
CA ALA A 128 -15.35 22.39 11.96
C ALA A 128 -15.81 23.53 11.04
N GLY A 129 -16.78 23.27 10.16
CA GLY A 129 -17.38 24.28 9.29
C GLY A 129 -18.04 25.42 10.08
N THR A 130 -18.77 25.09 11.14
CA THR A 130 -19.43 26.08 12.00
C THR A 130 -18.42 26.94 12.76
N MET A 131 -17.35 26.34 13.29
CA MET A 131 -16.25 27.07 13.93
C MET A 131 -15.57 28.04 12.95
N LEU A 132 -15.28 27.57 11.73
CA LEU A 132 -14.68 28.40 10.68
C LEU A 132 -15.59 29.57 10.28
N LEU A 133 -16.91 29.35 10.22
CA LEU A 133 -17.89 30.39 9.92
C LEU A 133 -17.91 31.47 11.01
N ILE A 134 -18.03 31.07 12.28
CA ILE A 134 -18.05 31.98 13.43
C ILE A 134 -16.74 32.79 13.48
N TYR A 135 -15.61 32.11 13.34
CA TYR A 135 -14.30 32.76 13.37
C TYR A 135 -14.09 33.69 12.17
N GLY A 136 -14.52 33.28 10.97
CA GLY A 136 -14.47 34.09 9.76
C GLY A 136 -15.27 35.38 9.87
N ILE A 137 -16.50 35.32 10.39
CA ILE A 137 -17.35 36.50 10.63
C ILE A 137 -16.70 37.44 11.65
N LYS A 138 -16.15 36.91 12.75
CA LYS A 138 -15.45 37.71 13.76
C LYS A 138 -14.22 38.39 13.16
N LYS A 139 -13.49 37.69 12.29
CA LYS A 139 -12.25 38.17 11.66
C LYS A 139 -12.48 39.24 10.60
N LEU A 140 -13.64 39.24 9.90
CA LEU A 140 -14.01 40.32 8.96
C LEU A 140 -13.97 41.72 9.60
N LYS A 141 -14.19 41.81 10.92
CA LYS A 141 -14.23 43.07 11.64
C LYS A 141 -12.87 43.57 12.13
N ASN A 142 -11.83 42.72 12.18
CA ASN A 142 -10.75 42.91 13.15
C ASN A 142 -9.30 42.75 12.70
N GLU A 143 -8.92 42.34 11.47
CA GLU A 143 -7.59 42.60 10.85
C GLU A 143 -7.14 41.69 9.68
N MET A 144 -6.06 42.17 9.06
CA MET A 144 -5.36 42.00 7.78
C MET A 144 -4.42 40.78 7.65
N PHE A 145 -4.53 39.77 8.52
CA PHE A 145 -3.68 38.55 8.44
C PHE A 145 -4.35 37.39 7.70
N LEU A 146 -3.61 36.74 6.80
CA LEU A 146 -4.07 35.57 6.05
C LEU A 146 -4.14 34.29 6.93
N PRO A 147 -5.09 33.37 6.68
CA PRO A 147 -6.17 33.46 5.69
C PRO A 147 -7.23 34.50 6.09
N SER A 148 -7.78 35.22 5.11
CA SER A 148 -8.75 36.29 5.35
C SER A 148 -10.06 35.77 5.97
N GLY A 149 -10.84 36.65 6.60
CA GLY A 149 -12.19 36.29 7.08
C GLY A 149 -13.07 35.70 5.97
N ALA A 150 -12.98 36.25 4.75
CA ALA A 150 -13.67 35.71 3.58
C ALA A 150 -13.19 34.31 3.20
N THR A 151 -11.89 34.03 3.32
CA THR A 151 -11.31 32.69 3.06
C THR A 151 -11.83 31.66 4.05
N LEU A 152 -11.94 32.01 5.33
CA LEU A 152 -12.48 31.13 6.37
C LEU A 152 -13.97 30.84 6.15
N ILE A 153 -14.75 31.86 5.79
CA ILE A 153 -16.17 31.71 5.43
C ILE A 153 -16.31 30.83 4.19
N TRP A 154 -15.44 30.98 3.19
CA TRP A 154 -15.45 30.15 1.99
C TRP A 154 -15.09 28.69 2.29
N TRP A 155 -14.10 28.42 3.16
CA TRP A 155 -13.80 27.06 3.64
C TRP A 155 -14.95 26.47 4.44
N ALA A 156 -15.59 27.26 5.30
CA ALA A 156 -16.80 26.85 6.02
C ALA A 156 -17.92 26.48 5.03
N TYR A 157 -18.19 27.32 4.05
CA TYR A 157 -19.18 27.06 3.00
C TYR A 157 -18.86 25.77 2.24
N ARG A 158 -17.60 25.56 1.83
CA ARG A 158 -17.19 24.33 1.14
C ARG A 158 -17.41 23.08 2.01
N LEU A 159 -17.03 23.13 3.29
CA LEU A 159 -17.20 22.01 4.22
C LEU A 159 -18.68 21.70 4.50
N LEU A 160 -19.51 22.73 4.67
CA LEU A 160 -20.93 22.59 4.98
C LEU A 160 -21.77 22.27 3.74
N SER A 161 -21.32 22.66 2.54
CA SER A 161 -21.96 22.29 1.29
C SER A 161 -21.74 20.80 1.01
N LYS A 162 -22.77 20.10 0.53
CA LYS A 162 -22.69 18.69 0.09
C LYS A 162 -21.65 18.44 -1.02
N LYS A 163 -21.01 19.47 -1.58
CA LYS A 163 -19.88 19.38 -2.53
C LYS A 163 -18.52 19.35 -1.82
N GLY A 164 -18.36 18.46 -0.84
CA GLY A 164 -17.03 17.98 -0.49
C GLY A 164 -16.65 16.89 -1.49
N VAL A 165 -15.55 17.06 -2.21
CA VAL A 165 -14.91 16.00 -3.01
C VAL A 165 -14.80 14.72 -2.19
#